data_AF-A0A2Z7AZB0-F1
#
_entry.id   AF-A0A2Z7AZB0-F1
#
_cell.length_a   1.000
_cell.length_b   1.000
_cell.length_c   1.000
_cell.angle_alpha   90.00
_cell.angle_beta   90.00
_cell.angle_gamma   90.00
#
_symmetry.space_group_name_H-M   'P 1'
#
loop_
_entity.id
_entity.type
_entity.pdbx_description
1 polymer ?
#
loop_
_entity_poly.entity_id
_entity_poly.type
_entity_poly.pdbx_seq_one_letter_code
_entity_poly.pdbx_strand_id
1 'polypeptide(L)'
;MNLMNPRFKEQYIFTLTQRHVDQDAIANLKIHQTQETYMGSLQEQRWKKLVLVPFPFQGHITPMLQLGSLLHSKGFSIVVCHTQFNAPDPTDHPEFVFVTLSDDAEGLNMSFDNMLNVILAMNENCEVSFQDRMAQMLQKEEVGCVIHDSIMKFADKVANDLSIPSIVLGTSNATYSHSLCAMLELLDRKLLPLPGICSFIKEF
;
A
#
# COMPACT_ATOMS: atom_id res chain seq x y z
N MET A 1 16.64 -21.25 -0.98
CA MET A 1 15.55 -20.32 -1.31
C MET A 1 15.06 -19.72 0.01
N ASN A 2 15.62 -18.58 0.43
CA ASN A 2 15.21 -17.87 1.65
C ASN A 2 13.88 -17.18 1.36
N LEU A 3 12.76 -17.86 1.65
CA LEU A 3 11.43 -17.46 1.22
C LEU A 3 10.80 -16.32 2.07
N MET A 4 11.53 -15.75 3.02
CA MET A 4 11.07 -14.57 3.74
C MET A 4 12.24 -13.84 4.38
N ASN A 5 12.35 -12.54 4.09
CA ASN A 5 13.19 -11.63 4.84
C ASN A 5 12.68 -11.59 6.30
N PRO A 6 13.53 -11.74 7.34
CA PRO A 6 13.12 -11.66 8.74
C PRO A 6 12.30 -10.41 9.08
N ARG A 7 12.57 -9.27 8.42
CA ARG A 7 11.78 -8.04 8.57
C ARG A 7 10.33 -8.18 8.08
N PHE A 8 10.05 -9.09 7.15
CA PHE A 8 8.71 -9.35 6.62
C PHE A 8 7.79 -9.97 7.68
N LYS A 9 8.33 -10.88 8.51
CA LYS A 9 7.61 -11.40 9.69
C LYS A 9 7.36 -10.28 10.69
N GLU A 10 8.36 -9.45 10.95
CA GLU A 10 8.24 -8.35 11.92
C GLU A 10 7.22 -7.30 11.48
N GLN A 11 7.17 -6.89 10.20
CA GLN A 11 6.17 -5.91 9.71
C GLN A 11 4.74 -6.45 9.76
N TYR A 12 4.52 -7.72 9.40
CA TYR A 12 3.20 -8.34 9.47
C TYR A 12 2.75 -8.54 10.93
N ILE A 13 3.67 -8.96 11.81
CA ILE A 13 3.43 -9.09 13.26
C ILE A 13 3.23 -7.72 13.91
N PHE A 14 3.97 -6.68 13.50
CA PHE A 14 3.84 -5.30 14.00
C PHE A 14 2.49 -4.69 13.64
N THR A 15 1.99 -4.98 12.44
CA THR A 15 0.62 -4.63 12.03
C THR A 15 -0.44 -5.34 12.90
N LEU A 16 -0.13 -6.52 13.44
CA LEU A 16 -1.03 -7.28 14.33
C LEU A 16 -0.91 -6.87 15.80
N THR A 17 0.26 -6.44 16.28
CA THR A 17 0.45 -5.97 17.68
C THR A 17 -0.05 -4.54 17.90
N GLN A 18 -0.17 -3.73 16.85
CA GLN A 18 -0.90 -2.44 16.89
C GLN A 18 -2.43 -2.61 17.13
N ARG A 19 -2.97 -3.83 17.14
CA ARG A 19 -4.38 -4.09 17.56
C ARG A 19 -4.65 -3.92 19.07
N HIS A 20 -3.68 -3.46 19.86
CA HIS A 20 -3.90 -3.00 21.23
C HIS A 20 -3.74 -1.48 21.41
N VAL A 21 -3.77 -0.68 20.33
CA VAL A 21 -3.94 0.78 20.46
C VAL A 21 -5.37 1.09 20.87
N ASP A 22 -5.54 1.07 22.19
CA ASP A 22 -6.34 1.97 23.03
C ASP A 22 -7.57 2.60 22.36
N GLN A 23 -8.72 1.92 22.46
CA GLN A 23 -10.02 2.46 22.10
C GLN A 23 -10.40 3.72 22.92
N ASP A 24 -9.67 4.04 24.00
CA ASP A 24 -9.92 5.20 24.86
C ASP A 24 -9.24 6.49 24.38
N ALA A 25 -8.31 6.43 23.42
CA ALA A 25 -7.61 7.61 22.89
C ALA A 25 -8.50 8.50 21.99
N ILE A 26 -9.57 7.94 21.40
CA ILE A 26 -10.48 8.64 20.48
C ILE A 26 -11.65 9.32 21.24
N ALA A 27 -11.92 8.93 22.48
CA ALA A 27 -13.07 9.41 23.24
C ALA A 27 -12.84 10.70 24.06
N ASN A 28 -11.60 11.19 24.17
CA ASN A 28 -11.24 12.26 25.12
C ASN A 28 -10.90 13.64 24.52
N LEU A 29 -11.22 13.89 23.24
CA LEU A 29 -11.24 15.26 22.70
C LEU A 29 -12.50 16.00 23.19
N LYS A 30 -12.47 16.40 24.47
CA LYS A 30 -13.50 17.22 25.10
C LYS A 30 -13.58 18.59 24.42
N ILE A 31 -14.79 18.85 23.96
CA ILE A 31 -15.36 20.14 23.61
C ILE A 31 -15.19 21.11 24.79
N HIS A 32 -14.23 22.05 24.69
CA HIS A 32 -14.30 23.46 25.11
C HIS A 32 -12.91 24.03 25.42
N GLN A 33 -12.46 24.94 24.54
CA GLN A 33 -11.53 26.08 24.74
C GLN A 33 -10.90 26.39 23.36
N THR A 34 -10.94 27.56 22.72
CA THR A 34 -11.52 28.87 22.98
C THR A 34 -11.51 29.59 21.61
N GLN A 35 -12.56 30.34 21.26
CA GLN A 35 -12.76 30.96 19.94
C GLN A 35 -11.80 32.14 19.60
N GLU A 36 -10.75 32.40 20.39
CA GLU A 36 -9.87 33.57 20.21
C GLU A 36 -8.57 33.29 19.44
N THR A 37 -8.21 32.03 19.19
CA THR A 37 -7.03 31.67 18.37
C THR A 37 -7.33 31.72 16.85
N TYR A 38 -8.60 31.92 16.48
CA TYR A 38 -9.13 31.70 15.13
C TYR A 38 -8.72 32.75 14.07
N MET A 39 -8.01 33.81 14.46
CA MET A 39 -7.60 34.90 13.55
C MET A 39 -6.08 35.06 13.40
N GLY A 40 -5.27 34.20 14.04
CA GLY A 40 -3.81 34.37 14.13
C GLY A 40 -2.95 33.37 13.33
N SER A 41 -3.53 32.36 12.67
CA SER A 41 -2.75 31.29 12.02
C SER A 41 -3.21 30.97 10.59
N LEU A 42 -3.47 31.99 9.77
CA LEU A 42 -3.45 31.83 8.30
C LEU A 42 -2.00 31.68 7.77
N GLN A 43 -1.14 30.97 8.50
CA GLN A 43 -0.13 30.16 7.83
C GLN A 43 -0.94 29.10 7.10
N GLU A 44 -0.90 29.11 5.77
CA GLU A 44 -1.48 28.10 4.90
C GLU A 44 -1.39 26.73 5.59
N GLN A 45 -2.52 26.19 6.03
CA GLN A 45 -2.60 24.80 6.47
C GLN A 45 -2.32 23.97 5.22
N ARG A 46 -1.04 23.78 4.90
CA ARG A 46 -0.60 22.96 3.78
C ARG A 46 -1.14 21.57 4.05
N TRP A 47 -2.11 21.17 3.24
CA TRP A 47 -2.68 19.83 3.30
C TRP A 47 -1.56 18.83 3.23
N LYS A 48 -1.49 17.92 4.22
CA LYS A 48 -0.50 16.86 4.19
C LYS A 48 -0.75 16.01 2.95
N LYS A 49 0.29 15.82 2.14
CA LYS A 49 0.21 15.03 0.93
C LYS A 49 0.28 13.54 1.24
N LEU A 50 -0.64 12.77 0.69
CA LEU A 50 -0.65 11.31 0.76
C LEU A 50 -0.45 10.75 -0.65
N VAL A 51 0.43 9.76 -0.74
CA VAL A 51 0.72 9.07 -2.00
C VAL A 51 0.09 7.69 -1.94
N LEU A 52 -0.80 7.39 -2.87
CA LEU A 52 -1.50 6.12 -3.00
C LEU A 52 -0.85 5.29 -4.12
N VAL A 53 -0.56 4.01 -3.86
CA VAL A 53 0.05 3.10 -4.84
C VAL A 53 -0.78 1.82 -4.96
N PRO A 54 -1.81 1.79 -5.83
CA PRO A 54 -2.65 0.61 -6.03
C PRO A 54 -1.93 -0.50 -6.83
N PHE A 55 -2.33 -1.75 -6.60
CA PHE A 55 -2.05 -2.85 -7.54
C PHE A 55 -3.00 -2.74 -8.75
N PRO A 56 -2.54 -2.92 -10.00
CA PRO A 56 -3.30 -2.50 -11.18
C PRO A 56 -4.34 -3.52 -11.67
N PHE A 57 -5.05 -4.14 -10.74
CA PHE A 57 -6.17 -5.03 -11.04
C PHE A 57 -7.44 -4.56 -10.34
N GLN A 58 -8.58 -4.87 -10.97
CA GLN A 58 -9.88 -4.56 -10.40
C GLN A 58 -10.08 -5.29 -9.07
N GLY A 59 -10.68 -4.60 -8.11
CA GLY A 59 -10.70 -5.02 -6.70
C GLY A 59 -9.56 -4.45 -5.84
N HIS A 60 -8.53 -3.86 -6.45
CA HIS A 60 -7.48 -3.13 -5.75
C HIS A 60 -7.50 -1.62 -6.03
N ILE A 61 -7.68 -1.24 -7.30
CA ILE A 61 -7.76 0.17 -7.72
C ILE A 61 -8.95 0.87 -7.05
N THR A 62 -10.17 0.34 -7.20
CA THR A 62 -11.39 0.99 -6.70
C THR A 62 -11.36 1.23 -5.19
N PRO A 63 -11.02 0.26 -4.32
CA PRO A 63 -10.92 0.52 -2.88
C PRO A 63 -9.85 1.56 -2.54
N MET A 64 -8.72 1.60 -3.25
CA MET A 64 -7.68 2.60 -3.04
C MET A 64 -8.19 4.01 -3.38
N LEU A 65 -8.91 4.17 -4.50
CA LEU A 65 -9.49 5.46 -4.90
C LEU A 65 -10.59 5.92 -3.93
N GLN A 66 -11.45 4.99 -3.47
CA GLN A 66 -12.47 5.27 -2.45
C GLN A 66 -11.85 5.73 -1.13
N LEU A 67 -10.76 5.07 -0.69
CA LEU A 67 -9.98 5.51 0.46
C LEU A 67 -9.40 6.91 0.23
N GLY A 68 -8.88 7.16 -0.97
CA GLY A 68 -8.41 8.48 -1.41
C GLY A 68 -9.48 9.55 -1.25
N SER A 69 -10.71 9.31 -1.70
CA SER A 69 -11.81 10.29 -1.61
C SER A 69 -12.19 10.57 -0.16
N LEU A 70 -12.19 9.54 0.69
CA LEU A 70 -12.42 9.71 2.12
C LEU A 70 -11.33 10.58 2.75
N LEU A 71 -10.05 10.31 2.47
CA LEU A 71 -8.92 11.08 2.99
C LEU A 71 -8.93 12.52 2.47
N HIS A 72 -9.22 12.72 1.18
CA HIS A 72 -9.37 14.05 0.61
C HIS A 72 -10.46 14.86 1.32
N SER A 73 -11.61 14.24 1.63
CA SER A 73 -12.67 14.90 2.41
C SER A 73 -12.25 15.34 3.83
N LYS A 74 -11.12 14.82 4.34
CA LYS A 74 -10.51 15.18 5.62
C LYS A 74 -9.39 16.23 5.48
N GLY A 75 -9.15 16.77 4.29
CA GLY A 75 -8.18 17.82 4.03
C GLY A 75 -6.77 17.32 3.68
N PHE A 76 -6.63 16.10 3.17
CA PHE A 76 -5.38 15.60 2.62
C PHE A 76 -5.32 15.82 1.10
N SER A 77 -4.16 16.21 0.58
CA SER A 77 -3.91 16.22 -0.86
C SER A 77 -3.53 14.83 -1.33
N ILE A 78 -4.19 14.31 -2.35
CA ILE A 78 -4.01 12.92 -2.80
C ILE A 78 -3.23 12.89 -4.12
N VAL A 79 -2.18 12.08 -4.14
CA VAL A 79 -1.46 11.70 -5.36
C VAL A 79 -1.60 10.21 -5.56
N VAL A 80 -2.05 9.77 -6.72
CA VAL A 80 -2.15 8.35 -7.09
C VAL A 80 -1.01 8.00 -8.04
N CYS A 81 -0.03 7.27 -7.54
CA CYS A 81 1.05 6.71 -8.37
C CYS A 81 0.60 5.34 -8.89
N HIS A 82 0.36 5.23 -10.19
CA HIS A 82 -0.17 4.02 -10.81
C HIS A 82 0.73 3.53 -11.93
N THR A 83 0.63 2.25 -12.25
CA THR A 83 1.33 1.63 -13.39
C THR A 83 0.69 2.06 -14.72
N GLN A 84 1.37 1.85 -15.84
CA GLN A 84 0.78 2.10 -17.18
C GLN A 84 -0.29 1.06 -17.49
N PHE A 85 -0.07 -0.18 -17.09
CA PHE A 85 -1.06 -1.23 -17.17
C PHE A 85 -2.30 -0.86 -16.35
N ASN A 86 -3.47 -0.93 -16.99
CA ASN A 86 -4.78 -0.72 -16.37
C ASN A 86 -4.86 0.58 -15.54
N ALA A 87 -4.32 1.66 -16.12
CA ALA A 87 -4.32 2.98 -15.50
C ALA A 87 -5.75 3.45 -15.17
N PRO A 88 -5.98 4.02 -13.96
CA PRO A 88 -7.26 4.61 -13.61
C PRO A 88 -7.56 5.84 -14.49
N ASP A 89 -8.83 6.09 -14.75
CA ASP A 89 -9.27 7.29 -15.47
C ASP A 89 -9.22 8.51 -14.51
N PRO A 90 -8.36 9.52 -14.78
CA PRO A 90 -8.29 10.71 -13.93
C PRO A 90 -9.57 11.54 -13.89
N THR A 91 -10.47 11.39 -14.87
CA THR A 91 -11.72 12.16 -14.94
C THR A 91 -12.74 11.75 -13.88
N ASP A 92 -12.62 10.54 -13.32
CA ASP A 92 -13.45 10.06 -12.22
C ASP A 92 -13.10 10.73 -10.87
N HIS A 93 -11.87 11.25 -10.75
CA HIS A 93 -11.33 11.87 -9.54
C HIS A 93 -10.50 13.13 -9.87
N PRO A 94 -11.12 14.19 -10.42
CA PRO A 94 -10.42 15.39 -10.87
C PRO A 94 -9.71 16.15 -9.74
N GLU A 95 -10.06 15.86 -8.48
CA GLU A 95 -9.42 16.41 -7.29
C GLU A 95 -8.07 15.74 -6.93
N PHE A 96 -7.73 14.61 -7.56
CA PHE A 96 -6.46 13.93 -7.33
C PHE A 96 -5.41 14.28 -8.40
N VAL A 97 -4.15 14.09 -8.04
CA VAL A 97 -3.04 14.10 -9.01
C VAL A 97 -2.68 12.67 -9.38
N PHE A 98 -2.72 12.33 -10.66
CA PHE A 98 -2.30 11.01 -11.16
C PHE A 98 -0.88 11.06 -11.71
N VAL A 99 -0.06 10.09 -11.31
CA VAL A 99 1.33 9.97 -11.72
C VAL A 99 1.59 8.56 -12.23
N THR A 100 1.91 8.46 -13.51
CA THR A 100 2.27 7.18 -14.13
C THR A 100 3.69 6.77 -13.77
N LEU A 101 3.85 5.51 -13.39
CA LEU A 101 5.12 4.82 -13.14
C LEU A 101 5.52 3.96 -14.33
N SER A 102 6.81 3.88 -14.61
CA SER A 102 7.34 2.92 -15.59
C SER A 102 7.24 1.51 -15.02
N ASP A 103 6.46 0.64 -15.65
CA ASP A 103 6.20 -0.74 -15.24
C ASP A 103 6.68 -1.77 -16.29
N ASP A 104 7.11 -1.29 -17.46
CA ASP A 104 7.44 -2.06 -18.67
C ASP A 104 6.39 -3.14 -18.99
N ALA A 105 5.12 -2.82 -18.76
CA ALA A 105 4.02 -3.78 -18.85
C ALA A 105 3.79 -4.35 -20.25
N GLU A 106 4.23 -3.65 -21.32
CA GLU A 106 4.10 -4.11 -22.71
C GLU A 106 4.82 -5.45 -22.96
N GLY A 107 5.83 -5.78 -22.16
CA GLY A 107 6.56 -7.06 -22.23
C GLY A 107 5.99 -8.18 -21.35
N LEU A 108 4.96 -7.90 -20.53
CA LEU A 108 4.48 -8.85 -19.52
C LEU A 108 3.31 -9.70 -20.03
N ASN A 109 3.43 -11.02 -19.89
CA ASN A 109 2.30 -11.92 -20.05
C ASN A 109 1.36 -11.81 -18.84
N MET A 110 0.25 -11.10 -18.99
CA MET A 110 -0.74 -10.85 -17.94
C MET A 110 -1.72 -12.02 -17.70
N SER A 111 -1.40 -13.23 -18.15
CA SER A 111 -2.22 -14.40 -17.86
C SER A 111 -2.24 -14.72 -16.37
N PHE A 112 -3.36 -15.27 -15.89
CA PHE A 112 -3.54 -15.64 -14.48
C PHE A 112 -2.45 -16.62 -14.00
N ASP A 113 -2.10 -17.60 -14.83
CA ASP A 113 -1.06 -18.59 -14.54
C ASP A 113 0.35 -17.98 -14.41
N ASN A 114 0.55 -16.76 -14.92
CA ASN A 114 1.82 -16.02 -14.86
C ASN A 114 1.80 -14.88 -13.82
N MET A 115 0.73 -14.77 -13.01
CA MET A 115 0.50 -13.63 -12.12
C MET A 115 1.64 -13.39 -11.12
N LEU A 116 2.28 -14.45 -10.61
CA LEU A 116 3.44 -14.30 -9.72
C LEU A 116 4.62 -13.60 -10.40
N ASN A 117 4.93 -13.96 -11.65
CA ASN A 117 6.00 -13.33 -12.41
C ASN A 117 5.65 -11.87 -12.74
N VAL A 118 4.39 -11.60 -13.07
CA VAL A 118 3.89 -10.23 -13.26
C VAL A 118 4.09 -9.39 -12.01
N ILE A 119 3.72 -9.90 -10.83
CA ILE A 119 3.89 -9.20 -9.56
C ILE A 119 5.38 -8.91 -9.29
N LEU A 120 6.26 -9.88 -9.52
CA LEU A 120 7.70 -9.69 -9.33
C LEU A 120 8.26 -8.64 -10.28
N ALA A 121 7.93 -8.73 -11.58
CA ALA A 121 8.38 -7.78 -12.58
C ALA A 121 7.87 -6.35 -12.31
N MET A 122 6.59 -6.19 -11.95
CA MET A 122 6.05 -4.87 -11.57
C MET A 122 6.80 -4.27 -10.38
N ASN A 123 7.12 -5.07 -9.36
CA ASN A 123 7.86 -4.60 -8.20
C ASN A 123 9.29 -4.17 -8.55
N GLU A 124 9.94 -4.86 -9.49
CA GLU A 124 11.27 -4.50 -9.96
C GLU A 124 11.23 -3.24 -10.84
N ASN A 125 10.36 -3.22 -11.84
CA ASN A 125 10.34 -2.17 -12.86
C ASN A 125 9.87 -0.81 -12.31
N CYS A 126 8.88 -0.80 -11.41
CA CYS A 126 8.33 0.43 -10.87
C CYS A 126 9.22 1.13 -9.83
N GLU A 127 10.17 0.42 -9.21
CA GLU A 127 10.90 0.93 -8.05
C GLU A 127 11.65 2.23 -8.34
N VAL A 128 12.47 2.24 -9.39
CA VAL A 128 13.30 3.39 -9.76
C VAL A 128 12.42 4.57 -10.16
N SER A 129 11.41 4.33 -10.99
CA SER A 129 10.47 5.37 -11.41
C SER A 129 9.74 5.99 -10.22
N PHE A 130 9.29 5.16 -9.28
CA PHE A 130 8.64 5.65 -8.06
C PHE A 130 9.58 6.44 -7.16
N GLN A 131 10.82 5.97 -6.98
CA GLN A 131 11.84 6.69 -6.22
C GLN A 131 12.10 8.09 -6.79
N ASP A 132 12.26 8.21 -8.12
CA ASP A 132 12.46 9.49 -8.79
C ASP A 132 11.27 10.43 -8.60
N ARG A 133 10.04 9.92 -8.70
CA ARG A 133 8.82 10.70 -8.47
C ARG A 133 8.72 11.19 -7.03
N MET A 134 9.01 10.34 -6.06
CA MET A 134 9.01 10.71 -4.65
C MET A 134 10.07 11.77 -4.35
N ALA A 135 11.29 11.62 -4.86
CA ALA A 135 12.35 12.61 -4.71
C ALA A 135 11.96 13.98 -5.32
N GLN A 136 11.31 14.00 -6.48
CA GLN A 136 10.79 15.22 -7.10
C GLN A 136 9.67 15.87 -6.26
N MET A 137 8.78 15.07 -5.65
CA MET A 137 7.71 15.59 -4.80
C MET A 137 8.26 16.23 -3.53
N LEU A 138 9.23 15.57 -2.87
CA LEU A 138 9.86 16.05 -1.64
C LEU A 138 10.60 17.39 -1.80
N GLN A 139 11.08 17.72 -3.01
CA GLN A 139 11.69 19.02 -3.29
C GLN A 139 10.69 20.18 -3.23
N LYS A 140 9.40 19.90 -3.50
CA LYS A 140 8.35 20.93 -3.55
C LYS A 140 7.58 20.99 -2.24
N GLU A 141 7.25 19.82 -1.69
CA GLU A 141 6.34 19.71 -0.56
C GLU A 141 6.62 18.50 0.31
N GLU A 142 6.22 18.59 1.59
CA GLU A 142 6.30 17.48 2.52
C GLU A 142 5.29 16.39 2.13
N VAL A 143 5.76 15.14 2.07
CA VAL A 143 4.91 13.95 1.91
C VAL A 143 4.68 13.34 3.30
N GLY A 144 3.43 13.26 3.72
CA GLY A 144 3.08 12.78 5.06
C GLY A 144 3.10 11.26 5.19
N CYS A 145 2.67 10.53 4.16
CA CYS A 145 2.64 9.07 4.16
C CYS A 145 2.47 8.49 2.75
N VAL A 146 3.01 7.29 2.53
CA VAL A 146 2.72 6.42 1.37
C VAL A 146 1.74 5.32 1.80
N ILE A 147 0.57 5.27 1.18
CA ILE A 147 -0.39 4.18 1.35
C ILE A 147 -0.31 3.30 0.11
N HIS A 148 0.09 2.04 0.28
CA HIS A 148 0.32 1.15 -0.85
C HIS A 148 -0.42 -0.17 -0.70
N ASP A 149 -0.70 -0.80 -1.82
CA ASP A 149 -1.24 -2.15 -1.82
C ASP A 149 -0.22 -3.13 -1.23
N SER A 150 -0.71 -4.15 -0.52
CA SER A 150 0.10 -5.25 0.01
C SER A 150 0.98 -5.99 -1.03
N ILE A 151 0.60 -5.91 -2.31
CA ILE A 151 1.34 -6.52 -3.43
C ILE A 151 2.46 -5.61 -3.96
N MET A 152 2.33 -4.28 -3.79
CA MET A 152 3.25 -3.27 -4.33
C MET A 152 4.36 -2.93 -3.34
N LYS A 153 5.23 -3.91 -3.05
CA LYS A 153 6.30 -3.85 -2.04
C LYS A 153 7.40 -2.84 -2.34
N PHE A 154 7.66 -2.53 -3.60
CA PHE A 154 8.63 -1.48 -3.95
C PHE A 154 8.27 -0.14 -3.30
N ALA A 155 6.98 0.15 -3.12
CA ALA A 155 6.52 1.39 -2.52
C ALA A 155 6.92 1.48 -1.05
N ASP A 156 6.78 0.39 -0.29
CA ASP A 156 7.27 0.30 1.09
C ASP A 156 8.78 0.47 1.16
N LYS A 157 9.53 -0.21 0.28
CA LYS A 157 10.99 -0.10 0.22
C LYS A 157 11.42 1.36 -0.01
N VAL A 158 10.87 2.01 -1.03
CA VAL A 158 11.20 3.40 -1.38
C VAL A 158 10.78 4.36 -0.27
N ALA A 159 9.60 4.18 0.33
CA ALA A 159 9.17 5.00 1.47
C ALA A 159 10.15 4.91 2.64
N ASN A 160 10.58 3.69 2.98
CA ASN A 160 11.57 3.45 4.03
C ASN A 160 12.94 4.07 3.70
N ASP A 161 13.43 3.90 2.47
CA ASP A 161 14.70 4.48 2.01
C ASP A 161 14.69 6.02 2.09
N LEU A 162 13.51 6.63 1.94
CA LEU A 162 13.28 8.08 2.06
C LEU A 162 12.82 8.52 3.46
N SER A 163 12.75 7.61 4.44
CA SER A 163 12.25 7.89 5.80
C SER A 163 10.83 8.49 5.84
N ILE A 164 9.97 8.09 4.91
CA ILE A 164 8.55 8.45 4.85
C ILE A 164 7.73 7.32 5.49
N PRO A 165 6.76 7.62 6.38
CA PRO A 165 5.85 6.60 6.91
C PRO A 165 5.07 5.88 5.80
N SER A 166 4.94 4.57 5.88
CA SER A 166 4.11 3.76 4.99
C SER A 166 2.96 3.07 5.71
N ILE A 167 1.83 2.91 5.02
CA ILE A 167 0.67 2.12 5.48
C ILE A 167 0.30 1.14 4.37
N VAL A 168 0.05 -0.11 4.75
CA VAL A 168 -0.39 -1.16 3.83
C VAL A 168 -1.91 -1.19 3.77
N LEU A 169 -2.47 -1.08 2.55
CA LEU A 169 -3.87 -1.41 2.28
C LEU A 169 -3.97 -2.88 1.84
N GLY A 170 -4.59 -3.70 2.68
CA GLY A 170 -5.02 -5.05 2.31
C GLY A 170 -6.47 -5.01 1.81
N THR A 171 -6.69 -5.35 0.55
CA THR A 171 -8.03 -5.33 -0.09
C THR A 171 -8.80 -6.64 0.12
N SER A 172 -8.13 -7.67 0.61
CA SER A 172 -8.73 -8.95 0.97
C SER A 172 -9.43 -8.90 2.34
N ASN A 173 -10.39 -9.81 2.54
CA ASN A 173 -11.06 -9.94 3.84
C ASN A 173 -10.13 -10.50 4.94
N ALA A 174 -10.50 -10.29 6.20
CA ALA A 174 -9.72 -10.70 7.36
C ALA A 174 -9.43 -12.22 7.39
N THR A 175 -10.37 -13.05 6.94
CA THR A 175 -10.19 -14.51 6.88
C THR A 175 -9.10 -14.89 5.88
N TYR A 176 -9.08 -14.27 4.70
CA TYR A 176 -8.03 -14.47 3.71
C TYR A 176 -6.67 -14.08 4.26
N SER A 177 -6.56 -12.88 4.86
CA SER A 177 -5.30 -12.42 5.46
C SER A 177 -4.82 -13.36 6.56
N HIS A 178 -5.73 -13.83 7.41
CA HIS A 178 -5.40 -14.80 8.46
C HIS A 178 -4.91 -16.14 7.89
N SER A 179 -5.61 -16.68 6.89
CA SER A 179 -5.21 -17.91 6.19
C SER A 179 -3.85 -17.75 5.52
N LEU A 180 -3.58 -16.60 4.90
CA LEU A 180 -2.28 -16.32 4.29
C LEU A 180 -1.16 -16.33 5.34
N CYS A 181 -1.35 -15.66 6.49
CA CYS A 181 -0.39 -15.73 7.59
C CYS A 181 -0.12 -17.17 8.05
N ALA A 182 -1.19 -17.94 8.28
CA ALA A 182 -1.08 -19.33 8.69
C ALA A 182 -0.32 -20.17 7.66
N MET A 183 -0.60 -20.01 6.37
CA MET A 183 0.15 -20.70 5.30
C MET A 183 1.63 -20.32 5.30
N LEU A 184 1.96 -19.04 5.45
CA LEU A 184 3.34 -18.56 5.50
C LEU A 184 4.10 -19.13 6.72
N GLU A 185 3.45 -19.22 7.88
CA GLU A 185 4.02 -19.88 9.06
C GLU A 185 4.24 -21.38 8.84
N LEU A 186 3.29 -22.07 8.22
CA LEU A 186 3.43 -23.50 7.88
C LEU A 186 4.57 -23.74 6.90
N LEU A 187 4.74 -22.88 5.89
CA LEU A 187 5.87 -22.93 4.95
C LEU A 187 7.20 -22.73 5.66
N ASP A 188 7.31 -21.73 6.54
CA ASP A 188 8.52 -21.47 7.33
C ASP A 188 8.87 -22.64 8.26
N ARG A 189 7.84 -23.27 8.83
CA ARG A 189 7.98 -24.51 9.62
C ARG A 189 8.20 -25.77 8.78
N LYS A 190 8.27 -25.65 7.46
CA LYS A 190 8.44 -26.77 6.50
C LYS A 190 7.34 -27.84 6.63
N LEU A 191 6.14 -27.42 7.02
CA LEU A 191 4.95 -28.28 7.11
C LEU A 191 4.15 -28.31 5.80
N LEU A 192 4.57 -27.53 4.79
CA LEU A 192 4.04 -27.53 3.44
C LEU A 192 5.13 -27.91 2.41
N PRO A 193 4.77 -28.67 1.33
CA PRO A 193 3.45 -29.29 1.12
C PRO A 193 3.17 -30.38 2.16
N LEU A 194 1.90 -30.58 2.51
CA LEU A 194 1.51 -31.48 3.61
C LEU A 194 2.12 -32.89 3.39
N PRO A 195 2.75 -33.50 4.41
CA PRO A 195 3.26 -34.85 4.31
C PRO A 195 2.14 -35.81 3.88
N GLY A 196 2.31 -36.52 2.76
CA GLY A 196 1.33 -37.48 2.22
C GLY A 196 0.48 -37.00 1.04
N ILE A 197 0.51 -35.71 0.67
CA ILE A 197 -0.24 -35.21 -0.51
C ILE A 197 0.56 -35.37 -1.82
N CYS A 198 1.90 -35.40 -1.78
CA CYS A 198 2.72 -35.65 -2.99
C CYS A 198 2.53 -37.05 -3.61
N SER A 199 1.89 -37.99 -2.93
CA SER A 199 1.49 -39.28 -3.52
C SER A 199 0.19 -39.21 -4.34
N PHE A 200 -0.64 -38.16 -4.17
CA PHE A 200 -1.90 -38.01 -4.90
C PHE A 200 -1.79 -37.23 -6.21
N ILE A 201 -0.74 -36.43 -6.39
CA ILE A 201 -0.57 -35.56 -7.58
C ILE A 201 0.25 -36.26 -8.69
N LYS A 202 0.75 -37.48 -8.45
CA LYS A 202 1.46 -38.28 -9.48
C LYS A 202 0.53 -39.12 -10.37
N GLU A 203 -0.78 -39.06 -10.17
CA GLU A 203 -1.77 -39.86 -10.94
C GLU A 203 -2.69 -39.02 -11.84
N PHE A 204 -2.32 -37.79 -12.18
CA PHE A 204 -2.97 -37.01 -13.25
C PHE A 204 -1.95 -36.43 -14.23
#